data_AF-A0A1Q2HTV0-F1
#
_entry.id   AF-A0A1Q2HTV0-F1
#
_cell.length_a   1.000
_cell.length_b   1.000
_cell.length_c   1.000
_cell.angle_alpha   90.00
_cell.angle_beta   90.00
_cell.angle_gamma   90.00
#
_symmetry.space_group_name_H-M   'P 1'
#
loop_
_entity.id
_entity.type
_entity.pdbx_description
1 polymer ?
#
loop_
_entity_poly.entity_id
_entity_poly.type
_entity_poly.pdbx_seq_one_letter_code
_entity_poly.pdbx_strand_id
1 'polypeptide(L)'
;MSPRNQPRNKQGKAASDNPTLVRLGEQIAAQRREVGRLQQDVADAAGVSRSTLHTIEHGGAGVRWEKVVAVAEELGLQMGFGPQPESALAVDKPSEERVNWA
;
A
#
# COMPACT_ATOMS: atom_id res chain seq x y z
N MET A 1 13.87 36.06 -20.91
CA MET A 1 14.14 34.61 -21.03
C MET A 1 13.70 33.94 -19.73
N SER A 2 12.55 33.28 -19.69
CA SER A 2 12.09 32.56 -18.48
C SER A 2 12.74 31.17 -18.42
N PRO A 3 13.18 30.67 -17.25
CA PRO A 3 13.81 29.36 -17.15
C PRO A 3 12.77 28.25 -17.38
N ARG A 4 13.15 27.28 -18.22
CA ARG A 4 12.35 26.08 -18.53
C ARG A 4 12.19 25.23 -17.27
N ASN A 5 10.94 24.98 -16.88
CA ASN A 5 10.57 24.12 -15.76
C ASN A 5 10.97 22.66 -16.08
N GLN A 6 12.05 22.16 -15.47
CA GLN A 6 12.43 20.75 -15.56
C GLN A 6 11.59 19.93 -14.55
N PRO A 7 11.03 18.78 -14.96
CA PRO A 7 10.33 17.90 -14.04
C PRO A 7 11.32 17.42 -12.96
N ARG A 8 11.06 17.83 -11.72
CA ARG A 8 11.85 17.42 -10.55
C ARG A 8 11.71 15.92 -10.37
N ASN A 9 12.72 15.16 -10.79
CA ASN A 9 12.90 13.77 -10.38
C ASN A 9 13.25 13.74 -8.88
N LYS A 10 12.22 13.84 -8.03
CA LYS A 10 12.32 13.32 -6.67
C LYS A 10 11.91 11.86 -6.77
N GLN A 11 12.85 10.94 -6.59
CA GLN A 11 12.53 9.59 -6.12
C GLN A 11 11.70 9.79 -4.83
N GLY A 12 10.38 9.67 -4.95
CA GLY A 12 9.47 9.95 -3.85
C GLY A 12 9.73 8.99 -2.69
N LYS A 13 9.68 9.49 -1.47
CA LYS A 13 9.52 8.64 -0.28
C LYS A 13 8.33 7.70 -0.52
N ALA A 14 8.40 6.45 -0.07
CA ALA A 14 7.24 5.55 -0.09
C ALA A 14 6.01 6.31 0.42
N ALA A 15 4.84 6.09 -0.19
CA ALA A 15 3.65 6.89 0.12
C ALA A 15 3.21 6.73 1.59
N SER A 16 3.69 5.69 2.28
CA SER A 16 3.64 5.51 3.73
C SER A 16 4.93 4.84 4.25
N ASP A 17 5.22 5.03 5.54
CA ASP A 17 6.23 4.27 6.29
C ASP A 17 5.67 2.94 6.84
N ASN A 18 4.38 2.65 6.61
CA ASN A 18 3.74 1.42 7.07
C ASN A 18 3.97 0.27 6.07
N PRO A 19 4.77 -0.75 6.42
CA PRO A 19 5.09 -1.85 5.50
C PRO A 19 3.86 -2.69 5.10
N THR A 20 2.83 -2.74 5.94
CA THR A 20 1.57 -3.44 5.64
C THR A 20 0.81 -2.74 4.52
N LEU A 21 0.76 -1.41 4.53
CA LEU A 21 0.09 -0.65 3.47
C LEU A 21 0.83 -0.76 2.13
N VAL A 22 2.17 -0.74 2.16
CA VAL A 22 2.99 -0.94 0.96
C VAL A 22 2.71 -2.31 0.34
N ARG A 23 2.76 -3.39 1.12
CA ARG A 23 2.47 -4.74 0.63
C ARG A 23 1.05 -4.89 0.08
N LEU A 24 0.06 -4.31 0.75
CA LEU A 24 -1.32 -4.30 0.25
C LEU A 24 -1.43 -3.57 -1.10
N GLY A 25 -0.82 -2.40 -1.21
CA GLY A 25 -0.80 -1.62 -2.44
C GLY A 25 -0.16 -2.37 -3.60
N GLU A 26 0.97 -3.03 -3.34
CA GLU A 26 1.66 -3.88 -4.32
C GLU A 26 0.78 -5.04 -4.81
N GLN A 27 0.06 -5.71 -3.90
CA GLN A 27 -0.87 -6.81 -4.25
C GLN A 27 -2.00 -6.31 -5.17
N ILE A 28 -2.61 -5.18 -4.83
CA ILE A 28 -3.67 -4.55 -5.65
C ILE A 28 -3.12 -4.17 -7.03
N ALA A 29 -1.94 -3.55 -7.06
CA ALA A 29 -1.31 -3.12 -8.30
C ALA A 29 -0.89 -4.32 -9.18
N ALA A 30 -0.43 -5.41 -8.56
CA ALA A 30 -0.10 -6.64 -9.27
C ALA A 30 -1.34 -7.26 -9.91
N GLN A 31 -2.44 -7.39 -9.15
CA GLN A 31 -3.70 -7.90 -9.68
C GLN A 31 -4.22 -7.07 -10.85
N ARG A 32 -4.18 -5.73 -10.74
CA ARG A 32 -4.60 -4.86 -11.84
C ARG A 32 -3.82 -5.13 -13.12
N ARG A 33 -2.50 -5.33 -13.01
CA ARG A 33 -1.63 -5.64 -14.16
C ARG A 33 -1.93 -7.02 -14.73
N GLU A 34 -2.19 -8.01 -13.86
CA GLU A 34 -2.58 -9.36 -14.26
C GLU A 34 -3.85 -9.37 -15.10
N VAL A 35 -4.88 -8.61 -14.68
CA VAL A 35 -6.13 -8.47 -15.45
C VAL A 35 -6.03 -7.48 -16.62
N GLY A 36 -4.85 -6.90 -16.87
CA GLY A 36 -4.57 -6.03 -18.01
C GLY A 36 -5.30 -4.69 -18.02
N ARG A 37 -5.86 -4.22 -16.89
CA ARG A 37 -6.63 -2.97 -16.84
C ARG A 37 -5.75 -1.75 -16.56
N LEU A 38 -6.05 -0.63 -17.21
CA LEU A 38 -5.41 0.64 -16.90
C LEU A 38 -5.90 1.16 -15.55
N GLN A 39 -5.05 1.97 -14.90
CA GLN A 39 -5.39 2.59 -13.64
C GLN A 39 -6.59 3.53 -13.74
N GLN A 40 -6.74 4.23 -14.87
CA GLN A 40 -7.90 5.10 -15.09
C GLN A 40 -9.19 4.26 -15.17
N ASP A 41 -9.20 3.18 -15.96
CA ASP A 41 -10.38 2.33 -16.15
C ASP A 41 -10.87 1.66 -14.86
N VAL A 42 -9.95 1.22 -14.00
CA VAL A 42 -10.32 0.65 -12.69
C VAL A 42 -10.83 1.73 -11.76
N ALA A 43 -10.19 2.91 -11.76
CA ALA A 43 -10.61 4.01 -10.92
C ALA A 43 -12.03 4.49 -11.26
N ASP A 44 -12.34 4.60 -12.55
CA ASP A 44 -13.65 5.01 -13.04
C ASP A 44 -14.73 3.99 -12.65
N ALA A 45 -14.45 2.69 -12.85
CA ALA A 45 -15.39 1.63 -12.47
C ALA A 45 -15.60 1.54 -10.94
N ALA A 46 -14.55 1.76 -10.15
CA ALA A 46 -14.60 1.74 -8.69
C ALA A 46 -15.19 3.04 -8.08
N GLY A 47 -15.52 4.05 -8.89
CA GLY A 47 -16.02 5.33 -8.40
C GLY A 47 -14.99 6.09 -7.54
N VAL A 48 -13.72 6.04 -7.94
CA VAL A 48 -12.60 6.73 -7.27
C VAL A 48 -11.80 7.57 -8.26
N SER A 49 -11.05 8.55 -7.77
CA SER A 49 -10.10 9.25 -8.65
C SER A 49 -8.92 8.34 -8.99
N ARG A 50 -8.34 8.49 -10.19
CA ARG A 50 -7.07 7.84 -10.55
C ARG A 50 -5.96 8.11 -9.52
N SER A 51 -5.91 9.32 -8.96
CA SER A 51 -4.96 9.66 -7.89
C SER A 51 -5.20 8.86 -6.61
N THR A 52 -6.46 8.56 -6.26
CA THR A 52 -6.78 7.69 -5.12
C THR A 52 -6.28 6.28 -5.36
N LEU A 53 -6.57 5.70 -6.54
CA LEU A 53 -6.03 4.39 -6.89
C LEU A 53 -4.50 4.36 -6.92
N HIS A 54 -3.87 5.44 -7.38
CA HIS A 54 -2.41 5.59 -7.32
C HIS A 54 -1.88 5.59 -5.89
N THR A 55 -2.51 6.34 -4.99
CA THR A 55 -2.17 6.33 -3.56
C THR A 55 -2.32 4.92 -2.97
N ILE A 56 -3.42 4.21 -3.28
CA ILE A 56 -3.64 2.82 -2.83
C ILE A 56 -2.51 1.91 -3.32
N GLU A 57 -2.22 1.91 -4.63
CA GLU A 57 -1.20 1.04 -5.24
C GLU A 57 0.22 1.30 -4.74
N HIS A 58 0.49 2.49 -4.19
CA HIS A 58 1.79 2.84 -3.60
C HIS A 58 1.79 2.75 -2.06
N GLY A 59 0.73 2.22 -1.47
CA GLY A 59 0.60 2.05 -0.02
C GLY A 59 0.44 3.34 0.76
N GLY A 60 -0.08 4.39 0.14
CA GLY A 60 -0.29 5.68 0.79
C GLY A 60 -1.35 5.64 1.87
N ALA A 61 -1.10 6.36 2.96
CA ALA A 61 -2.04 6.48 4.08
C ALA A 61 -3.19 7.46 3.79
N GLY A 62 -4.24 7.41 4.60
CA GLY A 62 -5.35 8.37 4.56
C GLY A 62 -6.41 8.10 3.50
N VAL A 63 -6.28 7.02 2.73
CA VAL A 63 -7.37 6.54 1.87
C VAL A 63 -8.42 5.87 2.74
N ARG A 64 -9.68 6.27 2.56
CA ARG A 64 -10.79 5.69 3.31
C ARG A 64 -11.01 4.23 2.90
N TRP A 65 -11.33 3.38 3.87
CA TRP A 65 -11.44 1.94 3.68
C TRP A 65 -12.41 1.56 2.55
N GLU A 66 -13.54 2.25 2.44
CA GLU A 66 -14.54 1.98 1.39
C GLU A 66 -13.98 2.12 -0.03
N LYS A 67 -12.94 2.93 -0.23
CA LYS A 67 -12.29 3.10 -1.53
C LYS A 67 -11.37 1.94 -1.86
N VAL A 68 -10.70 1.38 -0.84
CA VAL A 68 -9.90 0.16 -0.99
C VAL A 68 -10.82 -1.02 -1.34
N VAL A 69 -11.96 -1.12 -0.66
CA VAL A 69 -12.98 -2.14 -0.93
C VAL A 69 -13.48 -2.08 -2.37
N ALA A 70 -13.93 -0.92 -2.84
CA ALA A 70 -14.46 -0.76 -4.19
C ALA A 70 -13.44 -1.15 -5.28
N VAL A 71 -12.16 -0.77 -5.09
CA VAL A 71 -11.09 -1.14 -6.01
C VAL A 71 -10.83 -2.65 -5.99
N ALA A 72 -10.85 -3.28 -4.81
CA ALA A 72 -10.65 -4.72 -4.68
C ALA A 72 -11.75 -5.50 -5.41
N GLU A 73 -13.01 -5.09 -5.22
CA GLU A 73 -14.17 -5.70 -5.91
C GLU A 73 -14.05 -5.58 -7.43
N GLU A 74 -13.69 -4.40 -7.95
CA GLU A 74 -13.47 -4.17 -9.39
C GLU A 74 -12.33 -4.99 -10.01
N LEU A 75 -11.38 -5.43 -9.18
CA LEU A 75 -10.27 -6.29 -9.58
C LEU A 75 -10.54 -7.78 -9.35
N GLY A 76 -11.74 -8.13 -8.87
CA GLY A 76 -12.12 -9.49 -8.54
C GLY A 76 -11.39 -10.07 -7.32
N LEU A 77 -10.91 -9.20 -6.42
CA LEU A 77 -10.22 -9.59 -5.20
C LEU A 77 -11.22 -9.83 -4.06
N GLN A 78 -11.03 -10.92 -3.33
CA GLN A 78 -11.71 -11.15 -2.05
C GLN A 78 -10.83 -10.64 -0.91
N MET A 79 -11.36 -9.75 -0.08
CA MET A 79 -10.68 -9.32 1.15
C MET A 79 -11.07 -10.20 2.32
N GLY A 80 -10.12 -10.46 3.21
CA GLY A 80 -10.34 -11.22 4.43
C GLY A 80 -9.28 -10.93 5.48
N PHE A 81 -9.64 -11.17 6.74
CA PHE A 81 -8.73 -11.13 7.86
C PHE A 81 -8.54 -12.55 8.40
N GLY A 82 -7.29 -12.92 8.68
CA GLY A 82 -6.93 -14.19 9.29
C GLY A 82 -6.05 -13.96 10.52
N PRO A 83 -5.89 -14.97 11.39
CA PRO A 83 -4.97 -14.88 12.52
C PRO A 83 -3.56 -14.62 12.02
N GLN A 84 -2.83 -13.74 12.69
CA GLN A 84 -1.41 -13.56 12.42
C GLN A 84 -0.69 -14.85 12.83
N PRO A 85 0.18 -15.42 11.97
CA PRO A 85 0.99 -16.56 12.40
C PRO A 85 1.80 -16.17 13.63
N GLU A 86 1.90 -17.07 14.61
CA GLU A 86 2.61 -16.84 15.89
C GLU A 86 4.04 -16.31 15.67
N SER A 87 4.68 -16.71 14.58
CA SER A 87 6.00 -16.23 14.15
C SER A 87 6.09 -14.73 13.83
N ALA A 88 4.97 -14.07 13.54
CA ALA A 88 4.90 -12.62 13.30
C ALA A 88 4.68 -11.81 14.59
N LEU A 89 4.33 -12.47 15.71
CA LEU A 89 4.26 -11.86 17.05
C LEU A 89 5.61 -11.92 17.79
N ALA A 90 6.58 -12.68 17.27
CA ALA A 90 7.97 -12.66 17.73
C ALA A 90 8.67 -11.38 17.26
N VAL A 91 8.15 -10.23 17.70
CA VAL A 91 8.93 -9.00 17.77
C VAL A 91 10.11 -9.31 18.68
N ASP A 92 11.31 -9.06 18.15
CA ASP A 92 12.59 -9.12 18.84
C ASP A 92 12.42 -8.53 20.25
N LYS A 93 12.25 -9.40 21.24
CA LYS A 93 12.27 -8.98 22.63
C LYS A 93 13.71 -8.57 22.86
N PRO A 94 14.02 -7.29 23.19
CA PRO A 94 15.37 -6.93 23.56
C PRO A 94 15.75 -7.90 24.67
N SER A 95 16.86 -8.62 24.46
CA SER A 95 17.39 -9.59 25.39
C SER A 95 17.41 -8.94 26.76
N GLU A 96 16.52 -9.36 27.66
CA GLU A 96 16.56 -8.94 29.05
C GLU A 96 17.97 -9.22 29.53
N GLU A 97 18.70 -8.14 29.79
CA GLU A 97 20.00 -8.13 30.43
C GLU A 97 19.90 -9.02 31.66
N ARG A 98 20.60 -10.15 31.63
CA ARG A 98 20.86 -10.91 32.85
C ARG A 98 21.73 -10.03 33.75
N VAL A 99 21.07 -9.26 34.62
CA VAL A 99 21.73 -8.65 35.77
C VAL A 99 22.09 -9.80 36.72
N ASN A 100 23.29 -10.35 36.52
CA ASN A 100 23.94 -11.20 37.50
C ASN A 100 24.32 -10.30 38.68
N TRP A 101 23.55 -10.36 39.76
CA TRP A 101 24.06 -9.98 41.07
C TRP A 101 25.04 -11.09 41.50
N ALA A 102 26.28 -10.71 41.76
CA ALA A 102 27.28 -11.51 42.46
C ALA A 102 27.76 -10.69 43.66
#